data_AF-A0A936AT63-F1
#
_entry.id   AF-A0A936AT63-F1
#
_cell.length_a   1.000
_cell.length_b   1.000
_cell.length_c   1.000
_cell.angle_alpha   90.00
_cell.angle_beta   90.00
_cell.angle_gamma   90.00
#
_symmetry.space_group_name_H-M   'P 1'
#
loop_
_entity.id
_entity.type
_entity.pdbx_description
1 polymer ?
#
loop_
_entity_poly.entity_id
_entity_poly.type
_entity_poly.pdbx_seq_one_letter_code
_entity_poly.pdbx_strand_id
1 'polypeptide(L)' 'MRKIVAVAAVVVFSTVLAGCGGGSTTVKAGNEQTAGQELLDLQKAYESGVISEREYNDAKKKLLKKM' A
#
# COMPACT_ATOMS: atom_id res chain seq x y z
N MET A 1 -28.84 28.04 0.97
CA MET A 1 -28.16 27.15 -0.01
C MET A 1 -26.68 27.46 -0.23
N ARG A 2 -26.17 28.69 -0.03
CA ARG A 2 -24.71 28.98 -0.20
C ARG A 2 -23.79 28.39 0.88
N LYS A 3 -24.30 28.23 2.12
CA LYS A 3 -23.51 27.70 3.26
C LYS A 3 -23.32 26.17 3.22
N ILE A 4 -24.18 25.46 2.51
CA ILE A 4 -24.14 23.98 2.43
C ILE A 4 -23.03 23.54 1.45
N VAL A 5 -22.84 24.29 0.36
CA VAL A 5 -21.76 24.07 -0.63
C VAL A 5 -20.38 24.31 0.00
N ALA A 6 -20.26 25.31 0.88
CA ALA A 6 -19.00 25.62 1.57
C ALA A 6 -18.58 24.51 2.57
N VAL A 7 -19.55 23.87 3.24
CA VAL A 7 -19.28 22.78 4.20
C VAL A 7 -18.94 21.47 3.49
N ALA A 8 -19.57 21.19 2.34
CA ALA A 8 -19.27 20.01 1.54
C ALA A 8 -17.84 20.03 0.94
N ALA A 9 -17.31 21.21 0.61
CA ALA A 9 -15.97 21.35 0.03
C ALA A 9 -14.83 21.04 1.03
N VAL A 10 -15.04 21.23 2.34
CA VAL A 10 -14.02 20.97 3.36
C VAL A 10 -13.91 19.49 3.70
N VAL A 11 -15.01 18.73 3.62
CA VAL A 11 -15.02 17.30 3.97
C VAL A 11 -14.30 16.44 2.93
N VAL A 12 -14.25 16.87 1.66
CA VAL A 12 -13.59 16.13 0.57
C VAL A 12 -12.06 16.23 0.65
N PHE A 13 -11.49 17.23 1.31
CA PHE A 13 -10.03 17.35 1.45
C PHE A 13 -9.44 16.41 2.51
N SER A 14 -10.26 15.94 3.45
CA SER A 14 -9.83 15.06 4.55
C SER A 14 -9.69 13.59 4.14
N THR A 15 -10.24 13.18 2.99
CA THR A 15 -10.18 11.78 2.53
C THR A 15 -8.90 11.45 1.76
N VAL A 16 -8.09 12.45 1.38
CA VAL A 16 -6.79 12.22 0.72
C VAL A 16 -5.75 11.62 1.69
N LEU A 17 -5.94 11.76 3.01
CA LEU A 17 -5.07 11.10 4.02
C LEU A 17 -5.64 9.77 4.54
N ALA A 18 -6.88 9.43 4.24
CA ALA A 18 -7.45 8.11 4.56
C ALA A 18 -6.94 6.98 3.64
N GLY A 19 -5.99 7.28 2.74
CA GLY A 19 -5.21 6.30 1.99
C GLY A 19 -3.86 5.94 2.62
N CYS A 20 -3.46 6.58 3.72
CA CYS A 20 -2.20 6.27 4.41
C CYS A 20 -2.49 5.55 5.75
N GLY A 21 -2.80 4.27 5.67
CA GLY A 21 -2.79 3.35 6.81
C GLY A 21 -4.17 2.89 7.29
N GLY A 22 -4.44 1.59 7.12
CA GLY A 22 -5.47 0.88 7.88
C GLY A 22 -6.68 0.43 7.06
N GLY A 23 -6.48 -0.55 6.18
CA GLY A 23 -7.57 -1.28 5.54
C GLY A 23 -7.16 -2.75 5.38
N SER A 24 -7.36 -3.54 6.42
CA SER A 24 -7.13 -4.99 6.42
C SER A 24 -8.18 -5.70 5.58
N THR A 25 -8.12 -5.55 4.26
CA THR A 25 -8.79 -6.48 3.35
C THR A 25 -7.90 -7.71 3.23
N THR A 26 -8.18 -8.73 4.05
CA THR A 26 -7.63 -10.07 3.85
C THR A 26 -8.24 -10.67 2.60
N VAL A 27 -7.71 -10.26 1.44
CA VAL A 27 -7.90 -10.99 0.19
C VAL A 27 -6.99 -12.21 0.30
N LYS A 28 -7.54 -13.34 0.73
CA LYS A 28 -6.90 -14.65 0.54
C LYS A 28 -6.94 -14.97 -0.95
N ALA A 29 -6.14 -14.27 -1.75
CA ALA A 29 -5.84 -14.68 -3.11
C ALA A 29 -4.87 -15.85 -2.99
N GLY A 30 -5.39 -17.06 -3.20
CA GLY A 30 -4.60 -18.28 -3.30
C GLY A 30 -3.72 -18.24 -4.54
N ASN A 31 -2.64 -17.48 -4.47
CA ASN A 31 -1.54 -17.55 -5.41
C ASN A 31 -0.33 -18.01 -4.60
N GLU A 32 -0.02 -19.30 -4.67
CA GLU A 32 1.30 -19.83 -4.28
C GLU A 32 2.35 -19.29 -5.28
N GLN A 33 2.50 -17.97 -5.36
CA GLN A 33 3.77 -17.41 -5.81
C GLN A 33 4.78 -17.87 -4.77
N THR A 34 5.78 -18.61 -5.21
CA THR A 34 6.84 -19.05 -4.31
C THR A 34 7.48 -17.81 -3.70
N ALA A 35 7.96 -17.91 -2.47
CA ALA A 35 8.55 -16.77 -1.76
C ALA A 35 9.71 -16.12 -2.56
N GLY A 36 10.33 -16.87 -3.48
CA GLY A 36 11.31 -16.35 -4.44
C GLY A 36 10.74 -15.42 -5.51
N GLN A 37 9.54 -15.69 -6.06
CA GLN A 37 8.90 -14.79 -7.02
C GLN A 37 8.47 -13.47 -6.37
N GLU A 38 7.92 -13.52 -5.15
CA GLU A 38 7.55 -12.31 -4.42
C GLU A 38 8.78 -11.40 -4.16
N LEU A 39 9.93 -12.00 -3.86
CA LEU A 39 11.19 -11.25 -3.67
C LEU A 39 11.70 -10.60 -4.97
N LEU A 40 11.58 -11.29 -6.11
CA LEU A 40 11.98 -10.74 -7.41
C LEU A 40 11.08 -9.57 -7.83
N ASP A 41 9.78 -9.70 -7.63
CA ASP A 41 8.83 -8.63 -7.95
C ASP A 41 9.05 -7.41 -7.03
N LEU A 42 9.33 -7.65 -5.75
CA LEU A 42 9.70 -6.59 -4.81
C LEU A 42 10.99 -5.86 -5.22
N GLN A 43 12.00 -6.60 -5.72
CA GLN A 43 13.24 -6.00 -6.21
C GLN A 43 13.00 -5.14 -7.46
N LYS A 44 12.20 -5.62 -8.42
CA LYS A 44 11.84 -4.83 -9.61
C LYS A 44 11.08 -3.55 -9.24
N ALA A 45 10.20 -3.59 -8.26
CA ALA A 45 9.48 -2.41 -7.78
C ALA A 45 10.43 -1.36 -7.19
N TYR A 46 11.49 -1.80 -6.50
CA TYR A 46 12.52 -0.90 -5.98
C TYR A 46 13.38 -0.32 -7.10
N GLU A 47 13.85 -1.15 -8.04
CA GLU A 47 14.68 -0.69 -9.17
C GLU A 47 13.93 0.25 -10.12
N SER A 48 12.61 0.06 -10.27
CA SER A 48 11.74 0.97 -11.03
C SER A 48 11.38 2.25 -10.28
N GLY A 49 11.85 2.43 -9.03
CA GLY A 49 11.58 3.59 -8.20
C GLY A 49 10.13 3.70 -7.73
N VAL A 50 9.35 2.62 -7.85
CA VAL A 50 7.95 2.56 -7.40
C VAL A 50 7.86 2.54 -5.88
N ILE A 51 8.85 1.95 -5.21
CA ILE A 51 8.97 1.91 -3.75
C ILE A 51 10.32 2.46 -3.30
N SER A 52 10.35 3.03 -2.09
CA SER A 52 11.60 3.49 -1.47
C SER A 52 12.39 2.33 -0.85
N GLU A 53 13.68 2.57 -0.57
CA GLU A 53 14.58 1.59 0.07
C GLU A 53 14.02 1.07 1.42
N ARG A 54 13.38 1.95 2.19
CA ARG A 54 12.76 1.57 3.48
C ARG A 54 11.61 0.58 3.28
N GLU A 55 10.74 0.85 2.31
CA GLU A 55 9.61 -0.02 1.98
C GLU A 55 10.07 -1.36 1.43
N TYR A 56 11.10 -1.35 0.59
CA TYR A 56 11.77 -2.56 0.11
C TYR A 56 12.29 -3.42 1.27
N ASN A 57 13.04 -2.83 2.19
CA ASN A 57 13.61 -3.57 3.32
C ASN A 57 12.53 -4.14 4.26
N ASP A 58 11.48 -3.37 4.54
CA ASP A 58 10.40 -3.81 5.42
C ASP A 58 9.58 -4.94 4.78
N ALA A 59 9.26 -4.83 3.49
CA ALA A 59 8.57 -5.88 2.75
C ALA A 59 9.42 -7.16 2.63
N LYS A 60 10.72 -7.03 2.34
CA LYS A 60 11.66 -8.15 2.29
C LYS A 60 11.72 -8.90 3.62
N LYS A 61 11.81 -8.18 4.74
CA LYS A 61 11.79 -8.77 6.09
C LYS A 61 10.49 -9.52 6.38
N LYS A 62 9.34 -8.95 6.01
CA LYS A 62 8.03 -9.59 6.18
C LYS A 62 7.91 -10.87 5.36
N LEU A 63 8.37 -10.85 4.11
CA LEU A 63 8.40 -12.02 3.23
C LEU A 63 9.29 -13.12 3.81
N LEU A 64 10.51 -12.79 4.22
CA LEU A 64 11.44 -13.76 4.83
C LEU A 64 10.91 -14.35 6.14
N LYS A 65 10.15 -13.58 6.93
CA LYS A 65 9.55 -14.07 8.19
C LYS A 65 8.36 -15.02 7.95
N LYS A 66 7.77 -15.00 6.76
CA LYS A 66 6.64 -15.84 6.36
C LYS A 66 7.10 -17.21 5.83
N MET A 67 8.38 -17.33 5.45
CA MET A 67 9.06 -18.59 5.10
C MET A 67 9.39 -19.38 6.36
#